data_AF-A0A7W0CG84-F1
#
_entry.id   AF-A0A7W0CG84-F1
#
_cell.length_a   1.000
_cell.length_b   1.000
_cell.length_c   1.000
_cell.angle_alpha   90.00
_cell.angle_beta   90.00
_cell.angle_gamma   90.00
#
_symmetry.space_group_name_H-M   'P 1'
#
loop_
_entity.id
_entity.type
_entity.pdbx_description
1 polymer ?
#
loop_
_entity_poly.entity_id
_entity_poly.type
_entity_poly.pdbx_seq_one_letter_code
_entity_poly.pdbx_strand_id
1 'polypeptide(L)'
;MLIDDYVTDLRRSLNGPYAAKRDLVVEARDSLLDAAESFEAGGMDRRSAELRAVEEFGPVAAIAPGFQEELVACAGRRLAWLLFLSVPAIALMWALVWRVFPYDVHEWVRRPDWFVPAARALDIAQLLSGVVAGVLIVALRRGADSRRVTRALAFYTWTLLGVTFGLSSLLVYGAHGPLGFSDYLPGTLISMVSYVVVGVQAWHALQCQRLTRPSVVAARW
;
A
#
# COMPACT_ATOMS: atom_id res chain seq x y z
N MET A 1 14.34 9.65 -31.75
CA MET A 1 14.90 9.47 -30.40
C MET A 1 15.41 8.05 -30.31
N LEU A 2 16.59 7.80 -29.75
CA LEU A 2 17.10 6.43 -29.58
C LEU A 2 16.51 5.78 -28.32
N ILE A 3 16.75 4.48 -28.13
CA ILE A 3 16.12 3.70 -27.05
C ILE A 3 16.44 4.29 -25.67
N ASP A 4 17.70 4.62 -25.38
CA ASP A 4 18.08 5.09 -24.04
C ASP A 4 17.47 6.47 -23.69
N ASP A 5 17.34 7.35 -24.69
CA ASP A 5 16.63 8.63 -24.54
C ASP A 5 15.12 8.38 -24.29
N TYR A 6 14.53 7.44 -25.02
CA TYR A 6 13.11 7.04 -24.86
C TYR A 6 12.81 6.52 -23.46
N VAL A 7 13.63 5.58 -23.00
CA VAL A 7 13.51 4.96 -21.68
C VAL A 7 13.71 6.00 -20.57
N THR A 8 14.60 6.97 -20.78
CA THR A 8 14.81 8.08 -19.84
C THR A 8 13.57 8.97 -19.73
N ASP A 9 12.96 9.32 -20.85
CA ASP A 9 11.75 10.15 -20.87
C ASP A 9 10.53 9.40 -20.32
N LEU A 10 10.38 8.12 -20.65
CA LEU A 10 9.37 7.24 -20.04
C LEU A 10 9.56 7.16 -18.53
N ARG A 11 10.80 6.99 -18.05
CA ARG A 11 11.08 7.00 -16.62
C ARG A 11 10.71 8.33 -15.99
N ARG A 12 10.89 9.47 -16.66
CA ARG A 12 10.52 10.79 -16.12
C ARG A 12 9.02 11.01 -16.07
N SER A 13 8.25 10.45 -17.00
CA SER A 13 6.79 10.59 -17.03
C SER A 13 6.07 9.74 -15.98
N LEU A 14 6.71 8.70 -15.44
CA LEU A 14 6.09 7.77 -14.48
C LEU A 14 6.28 8.21 -13.02
N ASN A 15 5.25 8.00 -12.21
CA ASN A 15 5.28 8.21 -10.76
C ASN A 15 4.96 6.90 -10.03
N GLY A 16 5.72 6.54 -9.01
CA GLY A 16 5.48 5.29 -8.28
C GLY A 16 6.63 4.84 -7.40
N PRO A 17 6.47 3.68 -6.73
CA PRO A 17 7.54 3.07 -5.95
C PRO A 17 8.79 2.85 -6.81
N TYR A 18 9.96 3.24 -6.29
CA TYR A 18 11.22 3.23 -7.05
C TYR A 18 11.53 1.87 -7.69
N ALA A 19 11.42 0.78 -6.91
CA ALA A 19 11.72 -0.57 -7.40
C ALA A 19 10.80 -0.98 -8.56
N ALA A 20 9.48 -0.93 -8.35
CA ALA A 20 8.50 -1.30 -9.39
C ALA A 20 8.63 -0.43 -10.65
N LYS A 21 8.89 0.87 -10.48
CA LYS A 21 9.13 1.79 -11.60
C LYS A 21 10.39 1.44 -12.36
N ARG A 22 11.49 1.12 -11.66
CA ARG A 22 12.74 0.72 -12.29
C ARG A 22 12.54 -0.57 -13.08
N ASP A 23 11.89 -1.56 -12.49
CA ASP A 23 11.72 -2.88 -13.11
C ASP A 23 10.86 -2.78 -14.39
N LEU A 24 9.76 -2.01 -14.38
CA LEU A 24 8.96 -1.74 -15.59
C LEU A 24 9.74 -1.00 -16.68
N VAL A 25 10.59 -0.04 -16.30
CA VAL A 25 11.40 0.71 -17.25
C VAL A 25 12.49 -0.17 -17.88
N VAL A 26 13.03 -1.12 -17.10
CA VAL A 26 13.97 -2.14 -17.61
C VAL A 26 13.25 -3.06 -18.59
N GLU A 27 12.07 -3.59 -18.23
CA GLU A 27 11.28 -4.45 -19.12
C GLU A 27 10.92 -3.74 -20.45
N ALA A 28 10.57 -2.46 -20.40
CA ALA A 28 10.34 -1.66 -21.61
C ALA A 28 11.61 -1.50 -22.46
N ARG A 29 12.77 -1.29 -21.82
CA ARG A 29 14.05 -1.20 -22.52
C ARG A 29 14.41 -2.52 -23.20
N ASP A 30 14.25 -3.64 -22.49
CA ASP A 30 14.54 -4.96 -23.02
C ASP A 30 13.61 -5.28 -24.20
N SER A 31 12.31 -4.99 -24.08
CA SER A 31 11.35 -5.14 -25.19
C SER A 31 11.72 -4.31 -26.43
N LEU A 32 12.22 -3.08 -26.24
CA LEU A 32 12.69 -2.23 -27.34
C LEU A 32 13.97 -2.76 -27.98
N LEU A 33 14.87 -3.33 -27.18
CA LEU A 33 16.10 -3.96 -27.68
C LEU A 33 15.78 -5.21 -28.49
N ASP A 34 14.90 -6.08 -27.99
CA ASP A 34 14.43 -7.27 -28.70
C ASP A 34 13.79 -6.91 -30.05
N ALA A 35 13.00 -5.83 -30.09
CA ALA A 35 12.42 -5.31 -31.33
C ALA A 35 13.49 -4.78 -32.30
N ALA A 36 14.48 -4.02 -31.82
CA ALA A 36 15.58 -3.52 -32.64
C ALA A 36 16.43 -4.66 -33.21
N GLU A 37 16.75 -5.68 -32.40
CA GLU A 37 17.48 -6.88 -32.83
C GLU A 37 16.73 -7.63 -33.93
N SER A 38 15.41 -7.72 -33.83
CA SER A 38 14.56 -8.29 -34.88
C SER A 38 14.65 -7.50 -36.21
N PHE A 39 14.68 -6.17 -36.15
CA PHE A 39 14.86 -5.33 -37.34
C PHE A 39 16.26 -5.44 -37.95
N GLU A 40 17.30 -5.56 -37.12
CA GLU A 40 18.67 -5.81 -37.58
C GLU A 40 18.78 -7.15 -38.28
N ALA A 41 18.16 -8.20 -37.74
CA ALA A 41 18.07 -9.50 -38.40
C ALA A 41 17.33 -9.42 -39.75
N GLY A 42 16.42 -8.46 -39.91
CA GLY A 42 15.77 -8.11 -41.17
C GLY A 42 16.62 -7.28 -42.15
N GLY A 43 17.86 -6.95 -41.80
CA GLY A 43 18.82 -6.23 -42.65
C GLY A 43 18.88 -4.72 -42.43
N MET A 44 18.22 -4.19 -41.40
CA MET A 44 18.30 -2.77 -41.04
C MET A 44 19.62 -2.48 -40.28
N ASP A 45 20.20 -1.29 -40.44
CA ASP A 45 21.32 -0.88 -39.59
C ASP A 45 20.85 -0.58 -38.16
N ARG A 46 21.75 -0.72 -37.18
CA ARG A 46 21.44 -0.55 -35.74
C ARG A 46 20.66 0.73 -35.44
N ARG A 47 21.04 1.86 -36.02
CA ARG A 47 20.42 3.16 -35.72
C ARG A 47 19.00 3.23 -36.28
N SER A 48 18.81 2.77 -37.51
CA SER A 48 17.49 2.70 -38.14
C SER A 48 16.57 1.70 -37.43
N ALA A 49 17.11 0.57 -37.00
CA ALA A 49 16.40 -0.43 -36.22
C ALA A 49 15.88 0.12 -34.88
N GLU A 50 16.71 0.86 -34.13
CA GLU A 50 16.28 1.50 -32.89
C GLU A 50 15.20 2.56 -33.10
N LEU A 51 15.35 3.40 -34.14
CA LEU A 51 14.33 4.40 -34.47
C LEU A 51 13.00 3.74 -34.84
N ARG A 52 13.05 2.63 -35.59
CA ARG A 52 11.88 1.87 -35.97
C ARG A 52 11.20 1.19 -34.77
N ALA A 53 11.99 0.61 -33.88
CA ALA A 53 11.48 0.01 -32.63
C ALA A 53 10.76 1.05 -31.75
N VAL A 54 11.34 2.25 -31.60
CA VAL A 54 10.72 3.35 -30.86
C VAL A 54 9.44 3.85 -31.56
N GLU A 55 9.45 3.92 -32.89
CA GLU A 55 8.27 4.32 -33.67
C GLU A 55 7.11 3.32 -33.48
N GLU A 56 7.40 2.01 -33.52
CA GLU A 56 6.41 0.95 -33.32
C GLU A 56 5.91 0.90 -31.87
N PHE A 57 6.80 1.09 -30.89
CA PHE A 57 6.42 1.14 -29.48
C PHE A 57 5.53 2.35 -29.16
N GLY A 58 5.65 3.42 -29.94
CA GLY A 58 4.78 4.60 -29.88
C GLY A 58 5.27 5.69 -28.91
N PRO A 59 4.64 6.88 -28.93
CA PRO A 59 5.10 8.02 -28.15
C PRO A 59 4.90 7.81 -26.64
N VAL A 60 5.84 8.31 -25.83
CA VAL A 60 5.80 8.21 -24.36
C VAL A 60 4.44 8.66 -23.78
N ALA A 61 3.85 9.72 -24.33
CA ALA A 61 2.54 10.22 -23.88
C ALA A 61 1.38 9.23 -24.07
N ALA A 62 1.45 8.35 -25.07
CA ALA A 62 0.44 7.33 -25.32
C ALA A 62 0.63 6.09 -24.43
N ILE A 63 1.88 5.71 -24.15
CA ILE A 63 2.21 4.47 -23.43
C ILE A 63 2.29 4.67 -21.91
N ALA A 64 2.77 5.83 -21.45
CA ALA A 64 2.94 6.13 -20.03
C ALA A 64 1.68 5.92 -19.16
N PRO A 65 0.44 6.22 -19.62
CA PRO A 65 -0.76 5.94 -18.85
C PRO A 65 -0.93 4.45 -18.49
N GLY A 66 -0.64 3.52 -19.42
CA GLY A 66 -0.74 2.08 -19.16
C GLY A 66 0.29 1.61 -18.13
N PHE A 67 1.54 2.07 -18.26
CA PHE A 67 2.59 1.82 -17.25
C PHE A 67 2.24 2.42 -15.89
N GLN A 68 1.60 3.59 -15.87
CA GLN A 68 1.16 4.24 -14.65
C GLN A 68 0.03 3.46 -13.95
N GLU A 69 -0.85 2.80 -14.69
CA GLU A 69 -1.89 1.92 -14.15
C GLU A 69 -1.30 0.67 -13.48
N GLU A 70 -0.26 0.07 -14.06
CA GLU A 70 0.45 -1.06 -13.45
C GLU A 70 1.18 -0.64 -12.16
N LEU A 71 1.78 0.55 -12.14
CA LEU A 71 2.38 1.12 -10.93
C LEU A 71 1.35 1.36 -9.81
N VAL A 72 0.15 1.83 -10.16
CA VAL A 72 -0.95 2.00 -9.22
C VAL A 72 -1.40 0.64 -8.68
N ALA A 73 -1.55 -0.37 -9.54
CA ALA A 73 -1.89 -1.73 -9.12
C ALA A 73 -0.82 -2.33 -8.18
N CYS A 74 0.46 -2.16 -8.50
CA CYS A 74 1.58 -2.55 -7.64
C CYS A 74 1.52 -1.88 -6.26
N ALA A 75 1.28 -0.56 -6.20
CA ALA A 75 1.17 0.17 -4.94
C ALA A 75 -0.02 -0.31 -4.10
N GLY A 76 -1.19 -0.49 -4.74
CA GLY A 76 -2.40 -1.03 -4.10
C GLY A 76 -2.19 -2.44 -3.54
N ARG A 77 -1.59 -3.36 -4.32
CA ARG A 77 -1.26 -4.71 -3.86
C ARG A 77 -0.35 -4.69 -2.63
N ARG A 78 0.69 -3.85 -2.63
CA ARG A 78 1.62 -3.75 -1.50
C ARG A 78 0.94 -3.25 -0.22
N LEU A 79 0.09 -2.22 -0.32
CA LEU A 79 -0.70 -1.75 0.82
C LEU A 79 -1.69 -2.83 1.30
N ALA A 80 -2.34 -3.54 0.38
CA ALA A 80 -3.32 -4.56 0.74
C ALA A 80 -2.66 -5.73 1.47
N TRP A 81 -1.51 -6.22 0.99
CA TRP A 81 -0.72 -7.23 1.70
C TRP A 81 -0.24 -6.77 3.06
N LEU A 82 0.20 -5.52 3.16
CA LEU A 82 0.59 -4.94 4.44
C LEU A 82 -0.57 -4.96 5.44
N LEU A 83 -1.77 -4.51 5.06
CA LEU A 83 -2.93 -4.56 5.95
C LEU A 83 -3.34 -5.99 6.28
N PHE A 84 -3.42 -6.86 5.26
CA PHE A 84 -3.83 -8.25 5.39
C PHE A 84 -2.98 -9.01 6.41
N LEU A 85 -1.67 -8.79 6.40
CA LEU A 85 -0.76 -9.49 7.30
C LEU A 85 -0.59 -8.76 8.64
N SER A 86 -0.36 -7.45 8.61
CA SER A 86 0.08 -6.73 9.81
C SER A 86 -1.03 -6.47 10.81
N VAL A 87 -2.27 -6.19 10.37
CA VAL A 87 -3.35 -5.85 11.31
C VAL A 87 -3.79 -7.07 12.12
N PRO A 88 -4.09 -8.24 11.51
CA PRO A 88 -4.41 -9.44 12.29
C PRO A 88 -3.23 -9.92 13.15
N ALA A 89 -1.98 -9.79 12.66
CA ALA A 89 -0.80 -10.15 13.45
C ALA A 89 -0.68 -9.29 14.71
N ILE A 90 -0.90 -7.97 14.62
CA ILE A 90 -0.90 -7.07 15.78
C ILE A 90 -2.02 -7.44 16.76
N ALA A 91 -3.23 -7.70 16.28
CA ALA A 91 -4.35 -8.13 17.13
C ALA A 91 -4.04 -9.44 17.86
N LEU A 92 -3.46 -10.43 17.16
CA LEU A 92 -3.05 -11.70 17.76
C LEU A 92 -1.90 -11.54 18.77
N MET A 93 -0.92 -10.69 18.48
CA MET A 93 0.16 -10.38 19.42
C MET A 93 -0.39 -9.78 20.72
N TRP A 94 -1.31 -8.81 20.62
CA TRP A 94 -1.96 -8.24 21.81
C TRP A 94 -2.80 -9.27 22.55
N ALA A 95 -3.57 -10.11 21.85
CA ALA A 95 -4.33 -11.20 22.48
C ALA A 95 -3.42 -12.18 23.25
N LEU A 96 -2.21 -12.46 22.74
CA LEU A 96 -1.22 -13.28 23.43
C LEU A 96 -0.66 -12.58 24.67
N VAL A 97 -0.36 -11.28 24.58
CA VAL A 97 0.09 -10.48 25.74
C VAL A 97 -0.91 -10.54 26.87
N TRP A 98 -2.19 -10.32 26.57
CA TRP A 98 -3.27 -10.40 27.57
C TRP A 98 -3.38 -11.78 28.21
N ARG A 99 -3.04 -12.85 27.47
CA ARG A 99 -3.10 -14.23 27.98
C ARG A 99 -1.89 -14.60 28.84
N VAL A 100 -0.71 -14.06 28.55
CA VAL A 100 0.54 -14.34 29.27
C VAL A 100 0.70 -13.43 30.50
N PHE A 101 0.24 -12.18 30.40
CA PHE A 101 0.23 -11.19 31.47
C PHE A 101 -1.21 -10.83 31.82
N PRO A 102 -1.97 -11.76 32.43
CA PRO A 102 -3.36 -11.53 32.76
C PRO A 102 -3.47 -10.41 33.79
N TYR A 103 -4.35 -9.47 33.51
CA TYR A 103 -4.66 -8.35 34.39
C TYR A 103 -5.56 -8.82 35.54
N ASP A 104 -5.48 -8.15 36.69
CA ASP A 104 -6.28 -8.51 37.86
C ASP A 104 -7.78 -8.31 37.57
N VAL A 105 -8.57 -9.37 37.78
CA VAL A 105 -10.01 -9.41 37.49
C VAL A 105 -10.76 -8.41 38.38
N HIS A 106 -10.23 -8.09 39.56
CA HIS A 106 -10.83 -7.12 40.48
C HIS A 106 -10.72 -5.66 40.00
N GLU A 107 -9.77 -5.35 39.13
CA GLU A 107 -9.70 -4.04 38.49
C GLU A 107 -10.61 -3.92 37.28
N TRP A 108 -10.94 -5.04 36.62
CA TRP A 108 -11.92 -5.09 35.54
C TRP A 108 -13.34 -4.69 36.00
N VAL A 109 -13.72 -5.09 37.21
CA VAL A 109 -15.05 -4.77 37.79
C VAL A 109 -15.24 -3.27 38.06
N ARG A 110 -14.15 -2.48 38.15
CA ARG A 110 -14.23 -1.03 38.36
C ARG A 110 -14.30 -0.23 37.05
N ARG A 111 -14.24 -0.89 35.90
CA ARG A 111 -14.30 -0.21 34.60
C ARG A 111 -15.74 0.13 34.23
N PRO A 112 -15.97 1.25 33.51
CA PRO A 112 -17.30 1.59 33.01
C PRO A 112 -17.87 0.50 32.08
N ASP A 113 -19.19 0.35 32.05
CA ASP A 113 -19.89 -0.69 31.27
C ASP A 113 -19.56 -0.67 29.75
N TRP A 114 -19.15 0.49 29.22
CA TRP A 114 -18.77 0.67 27.82
C TRP A 114 -17.36 0.15 27.49
N PHE A 115 -16.52 -0.13 28.48
CA PHE A 115 -15.11 -0.48 28.29
C PHE A 115 -14.95 -1.80 27.52
N VAL A 116 -15.68 -2.84 27.93
CA VAL A 116 -15.60 -4.16 27.30
C VAL A 116 -16.16 -4.15 25.87
N PRO A 117 -17.35 -3.55 25.61
CA PRO A 117 -17.83 -3.38 24.24
C PRO A 117 -16.85 -2.61 23.35
N ALA A 118 -16.22 -1.54 23.84
CA ALA A 118 -15.25 -0.75 23.07
C ALA A 118 -14.00 -1.56 22.72
N ALA A 119 -13.46 -2.32 23.66
CA ALA A 119 -12.33 -3.22 23.41
C ALA A 119 -12.68 -4.30 22.37
N ARG A 120 -13.85 -4.93 22.49
CA ARG A 120 -14.33 -5.92 21.51
C ARG A 120 -14.54 -5.31 20.12
N ALA A 121 -15.07 -4.09 20.06
CA ALA A 121 -15.25 -3.37 18.80
C ALA A 121 -13.91 -3.10 18.10
N LEU A 122 -12.87 -2.75 18.87
CA LEU A 122 -11.51 -2.56 18.36
C LEU A 122 -10.96 -3.87 17.76
N ASP A 123 -11.03 -4.97 18.51
CA ASP A 123 -10.56 -6.29 18.04
C ASP A 123 -11.28 -6.73 16.77
N ILE A 124 -12.61 -6.59 16.73
CA ILE A 124 -13.43 -6.96 15.57
C ILE A 124 -13.07 -6.09 14.36
N ALA A 125 -12.93 -4.77 14.54
CA ALA A 125 -12.55 -3.86 13.46
C ALA A 125 -11.17 -4.23 12.87
N GLN A 126 -10.22 -4.58 13.74
CA GLN A 126 -8.88 -5.03 13.32
C GLN A 126 -8.94 -6.36 12.57
N LEU A 127 -9.69 -7.36 13.06
CA LEU A 127 -9.80 -8.66 12.38
C LEU A 127 -10.53 -8.56 11.04
N LEU A 128 -11.62 -7.79 10.97
CA LEU A 128 -12.37 -7.55 9.72
C LEU A 128 -11.51 -6.84 8.67
N SER A 129 -10.51 -6.05 9.07
CA SER A 129 -9.60 -5.41 8.13
C SER A 129 -8.78 -6.40 7.30
N GLY A 130 -8.42 -7.55 7.89
CA GLY A 130 -7.79 -8.64 7.15
C GLY A 130 -8.70 -9.17 6.05
N VAL A 131 -10.00 -9.34 6.33
CA VAL A 131 -10.99 -9.79 5.34
C VAL A 131 -11.14 -8.77 4.20
N VAL A 132 -11.30 -7.48 4.54
CA VAL A 132 -11.42 -6.40 3.54
C VAL A 132 -10.17 -6.33 2.66
N ALA A 133 -8.98 -6.36 3.27
CA ALA A 133 -7.72 -6.36 2.53
C ALA A 133 -7.59 -7.58 1.60
N GLY A 134 -7.99 -8.76 2.07
CA GLY A 134 -8.01 -9.99 1.29
C GLY A 134 -8.95 -9.91 0.07
N VAL A 135 -10.16 -9.38 0.26
CA VAL A 135 -11.12 -9.14 -0.85
C VAL A 135 -10.52 -8.17 -1.88
N LEU A 136 -9.87 -7.10 -1.44
CA LEU A 136 -9.26 -6.12 -2.35
C LEU A 136 -8.05 -6.69 -3.10
N ILE A 137 -7.25 -7.59 -2.49
CA ILE A 137 -6.21 -8.36 -3.20
C ILE A 137 -6.83 -9.20 -4.33
N VAL A 138 -7.92 -9.92 -4.04
CA VAL A 138 -8.62 -10.74 -5.04
C VAL A 138 -9.21 -9.87 -6.15
N ALA A 139 -9.77 -8.71 -5.82
CA ALA A 139 -10.29 -7.77 -6.81
C ALA A 139 -9.19 -7.28 -7.77
N LEU A 140 -8.02 -6.89 -7.24
CA LEU A 140 -6.88 -6.49 -8.06
C LEU A 140 -6.37 -7.63 -8.95
N ARG A 141 -6.38 -8.88 -8.46
CA ARG A 141 -6.01 -10.06 -9.25
C ARG A 141 -7.00 -10.38 -10.37
N ARG A 142 -8.28 -10.01 -10.21
CA ARG A 142 -9.35 -10.24 -11.20
C ARG A 142 -9.49 -9.10 -12.22
N GLY A 143 -8.54 -8.17 -12.27
CA GLY A 143 -8.56 -7.07 -13.25
C GLY A 143 -9.52 -5.94 -12.89
N ALA A 144 -9.89 -5.78 -11.61
CA ALA A 144 -10.64 -4.60 -11.18
C ALA A 144 -9.83 -3.31 -11.44
N ASP A 145 -10.53 -2.20 -11.67
CA ASP A 145 -9.93 -0.87 -11.88
C ASP A 145 -8.94 -0.54 -10.75
N SER A 146 -7.65 -0.58 -11.11
CA SER A 146 -6.55 -0.46 -10.16
C SER A 146 -6.57 0.88 -9.44
N ARG A 147 -6.98 1.96 -10.13
CA ARG A 147 -7.09 3.30 -9.53
C ARG A 147 -8.21 3.35 -8.51
N ARG A 148 -9.41 2.87 -8.85
CA ARG A 148 -10.55 2.87 -7.92
C ARG A 148 -10.27 2.02 -6.69
N VAL A 149 -9.75 0.80 -6.89
CA VAL A 149 -9.46 -0.14 -5.79
C VAL A 149 -8.35 0.41 -4.90
N THR A 150 -7.26 0.90 -5.48
CA THR A 150 -6.14 1.47 -4.71
C THR A 150 -6.55 2.71 -3.94
N ARG A 151 -7.40 3.56 -4.53
CA ARG A 151 -7.95 4.75 -3.85
C ARG A 151 -8.88 4.36 -2.71
N ALA A 152 -9.79 3.41 -2.93
CA ALA A 152 -10.69 2.90 -1.89
C ALA A 152 -9.92 2.29 -0.72
N LEU A 153 -8.88 1.50 -1.01
CA LEU A 153 -8.00 0.91 0.00
C LEU A 153 -7.26 1.97 0.83
N ALA A 154 -6.78 3.04 0.19
CA ALA A 154 -6.12 4.13 0.91
C ALA A 154 -7.09 4.89 1.84
N PHE A 155 -8.32 5.17 1.38
CA PHE A 155 -9.35 5.74 2.24
C PHE A 155 -9.73 4.81 3.39
N TYR A 156 -9.92 3.53 3.10
CA TYR A 156 -10.17 2.50 4.11
C TYR A 156 -9.09 2.47 5.19
N THR A 157 -7.82 2.55 4.78
CA THR A 157 -6.69 2.60 5.72
C THR A 157 -6.79 3.80 6.66
N TRP A 158 -7.09 4.99 6.13
CA TRP A 158 -7.28 6.18 6.96
C TRP A 158 -8.45 6.07 7.93
N THR A 159 -9.58 5.53 7.47
CA THR A 159 -10.74 5.27 8.33
C THR A 159 -10.37 4.29 9.43
N LEU A 160 -9.68 3.18 9.11
CA LEU A 160 -9.24 2.18 10.08
C LEU A 160 -8.30 2.79 11.13
N LEU A 161 -7.32 3.59 10.70
CA LEU A 161 -6.39 4.27 11.60
C LEU A 161 -7.12 5.25 12.53
N GLY A 162 -8.07 6.04 11.99
CA GLY A 162 -8.88 6.96 12.78
C GLY A 162 -9.76 6.26 13.81
N VAL A 163 -10.45 5.18 13.41
CA VAL A 163 -11.26 4.35 14.32
C VAL A 163 -10.40 3.70 15.39
N THR A 164 -9.25 3.13 15.00
CA THR A 164 -8.30 2.50 15.93
C THR A 164 -7.79 3.51 16.95
N PHE A 165 -7.41 4.71 16.51
CA PHE A 165 -6.93 5.78 17.38
C PHE A 165 -8.02 6.25 18.35
N GLY A 166 -9.24 6.47 17.85
CA GLY A 166 -10.38 6.89 18.67
C GLY A 166 -10.76 5.87 19.75
N LEU A 167 -10.88 4.59 19.37
CA LEU A 167 -11.16 3.50 20.32
C LEU A 167 -10.01 3.31 21.32
N SER A 168 -8.76 3.36 20.87
CA SER A 168 -7.60 3.23 21.77
C SER A 168 -7.55 4.38 22.77
N SER A 169 -7.83 5.62 22.34
CA SER A 169 -7.88 6.79 23.23
C SER A 169 -9.01 6.69 24.25
N LEU A 170 -10.17 6.19 23.83
CA LEU A 170 -11.31 5.92 24.71
C LEU A 170 -10.96 4.86 25.77
N LEU A 171 -10.28 3.79 25.37
CA LEU A 171 -9.81 2.74 26.29
C LEU A 171 -8.78 3.27 27.29
N VAL A 172 -7.82 4.09 26.84
CA VAL A 172 -6.83 4.73 27.74
C VAL A 172 -7.52 5.67 28.74
N TYR A 173 -8.54 6.41 28.30
CA TYR A 173 -9.33 7.26 29.19
C TYR A 173 -10.06 6.44 30.26
N GLY A 174 -10.75 5.36 29.86
CA GLY A 174 -11.42 4.45 30.81
C GLY A 174 -10.46 3.65 31.68
N ALA A 175 -9.20 3.53 31.24
CA ALA A 175 -8.13 2.91 31.98
C ALA A 175 -7.59 3.80 33.13
N HIS A 176 -7.92 5.09 33.17
CA HIS A 176 -7.36 6.10 34.08
C HIS A 176 -5.82 6.23 34.01
N GLY A 177 -5.25 6.02 32.82
CA GLY A 177 -3.81 6.08 32.56
C GLY A 177 -3.42 5.12 31.44
N PRO A 178 -2.17 5.18 30.95
CA PRO A 178 -1.66 4.08 30.16
C PRO A 178 -1.80 2.82 31.01
N LEU A 179 -2.58 1.86 30.53
CA LEU A 179 -2.59 0.50 31.05
C LEU A 179 -1.12 0.11 31.23
N GLY A 180 -0.71 -0.48 32.36
CA GLY A 180 0.68 -0.73 32.78
C GLY A 180 1.56 -1.56 31.82
N PHE A 181 1.18 -1.68 30.56
CA PHE A 181 1.95 -2.11 29.40
C PHE A 181 3.26 -1.36 29.21
N SER A 182 3.37 -0.10 29.68
CA SER A 182 4.63 0.63 29.70
C SER A 182 5.58 0.15 30.79
N ASP A 183 5.06 -0.57 31.78
CA ASP A 183 5.79 -0.89 33.02
C ASP A 183 6.57 -2.20 32.88
N TYR A 184 6.42 -2.91 31.76
CA TYR A 184 7.18 -4.11 31.42
C TYR A 184 7.65 -4.15 29.97
N LEU A 185 8.85 -4.72 29.77
CA LEU A 185 9.58 -4.69 28.51
C LEU A 185 8.78 -5.26 27.31
N PRO A 186 8.11 -6.43 27.39
CA PRO A 186 7.27 -6.93 26.29
C PRO A 186 6.17 -5.96 25.81
N GLY A 187 5.47 -5.27 26.71
CA GLY A 187 4.38 -4.36 26.35
C GLY A 187 4.88 -3.11 25.63
N THR A 188 6.00 -2.55 26.07
CA THR A 188 6.67 -1.42 25.40
C THR A 188 7.14 -1.78 23.99
N LEU A 189 7.79 -2.94 23.82
CA LEU A 189 8.28 -3.40 22.53
C LEU A 189 7.14 -3.61 21.52
N ILE A 190 6.05 -4.25 21.92
CA ILE A 190 4.89 -4.49 21.05
C ILE A 190 4.21 -3.17 20.67
N SER A 191 4.16 -2.20 21.59
CA SER A 191 3.65 -0.86 21.29
C SER A 191 4.52 -0.14 20.25
N MET A 192 5.86 -0.18 20.40
CA MET A 192 6.79 0.40 19.42
C MET A 192 6.62 -0.24 18.05
N VAL A 193 6.55 -1.57 17.98
CA VAL A 193 6.30 -2.30 16.72
C VAL A 193 4.96 -1.87 16.10
N SER A 194 3.90 -1.75 16.91
CA SER A 194 2.59 -1.31 16.45
C SER A 194 2.64 0.10 15.85
N TYR A 195 3.32 1.05 16.50
CA TYR A 195 3.47 2.41 15.98
C TYR A 195 4.28 2.47 14.68
N VAL A 196 5.37 1.70 14.57
CA VAL A 196 6.15 1.60 13.33
C VAL A 196 5.28 1.07 12.19
N VAL A 197 4.53 -0.01 12.45
CA VAL A 197 3.62 -0.60 11.45
C VAL A 197 2.55 0.40 11.02
N VAL A 198 1.92 1.12 11.96
CA VAL A 198 0.94 2.18 11.66
C VAL A 198 1.57 3.28 10.80
N GLY A 199 2.79 3.71 11.11
CA GLY A 199 3.52 4.68 10.31
C GLY A 199 3.77 4.21 8.88
N VAL A 200 4.16 2.94 8.72
CA VAL A 200 4.35 2.32 7.40
C VAL A 200 3.03 2.21 6.62
N GLN A 201 1.93 1.82 7.27
CA GLN A 201 0.59 1.78 6.68
C GLN A 201 0.15 3.18 6.20
N ALA A 202 0.30 4.20 7.05
CA ALA A 202 -0.04 5.59 6.71
C ALA A 202 0.81 6.11 5.55
N TRP A 203 2.11 5.81 5.54
CA TRP A 203 2.99 6.19 4.43
C TRP A 203 2.55 5.55 3.11
N HIS A 204 2.25 4.25 3.10
CA HIS A 204 1.75 3.57 1.91
C HIS A 204 0.38 4.08 1.44
N ALA A 205 -0.54 4.40 2.37
CA ALA A 205 -1.83 5.00 2.06
C ALA A 205 -1.67 6.39 1.41
N LEU A 206 -0.75 7.22 1.92
CA LEU A 206 -0.42 8.52 1.32
C LEU A 206 0.14 8.37 -0.10
N GLN A 207 1.06 7.42 -0.31
CA GLN A 207 1.59 7.15 -1.65
C GLN A 207 0.47 6.72 -2.61
N CYS A 208 -0.41 5.82 -2.19
CA CYS A 208 -1.56 5.38 -3.00
C CYS A 208 -2.50 6.54 -3.35
N GLN A 209 -2.78 7.44 -2.41
CA GLN A 209 -3.58 8.64 -2.68
C GLN A 209 -2.89 9.58 -3.67
N ARG A 210 -1.57 9.81 -3.51
CA ARG A 210 -0.80 10.65 -4.44
C ARG A 210 -0.82 10.11 -5.87
N LEU A 211 -0.71 8.79 -6.03
CA LEU A 211 -0.72 8.14 -7.34
C LEU A 211 -2.11 8.08 -7.99
N THR A 212 -3.17 8.09 -7.19
CA THR A 212 -4.56 8.02 -7.69
C THR A 212 -5.24 9.39 -7.80
N ARG A 213 -4.56 10.48 -7.41
CA ARG A 213 -5.07 11.84 -7.59
C ARG A 213 -5.27 12.12 -9.09
N PRO A 214 -6.42 12.65 -9.51
CA PRO A 214 -6.57 13.15 -10.87
C PRO A 214 -5.54 14.25 -11.10
N SER A 215 -4.73 14.13 -12.14
CA SER A 215 -3.87 15.22 -12.60
C SER A 215 -4.77 16.37 -13.07
N VAL A 216 -4.74 17.51 -12.38
CA VAL A 216 -5.55 18.71 -12.65
C VAL A 216 -5.33 19.28 -14.07
N VAL A 217 -4.34 18.77 -14.80
CA VAL A 217 -3.96 19.22 -16.16
C VAL A 217 -4.97 18.82 -17.24
N ALA A 218 -5.92 17.91 -16.99
CA ALA A 218 -6.87 17.43 -18.00
C ALA A 218 -8.18 18.25 -18.15
N ALA A 219 -8.21 19.51 -17.72
CA ALA A 219 -9.41 20.37 -17.79
C ALA A 219 -9.17 21.71 -18.51
N ARG A 220 -8.32 21.72 -19.55
CA ARG A 220 -8.19 22.83 -20.50
C ARG A 220 -8.03 22.30 -21.92
N TRP A 221 -9.15 21.91 -22.52
CA TRP A 221 -9.37 21.93 -23.97
C TRP A 221 -10.83 22.33 -24.19
#